data_AF-A0A538D108-F1
#
_entry.id   AF-A0A538D108-F1
#
_cell.length_a   1.000
_cell.length_b   1.000
_cell.length_c   1.000
_cell.angle_alpha   90.00
_cell.angle_beta   90.00
_cell.angle_gamma   90.00
#
_symmetry.space_group_name_H-M   'P 1'
#
loop_
_entity.id
_entity.type
_entity.pdbx_description
1 polymer ?
#
loop_
_entity_poly.entity_id
_entity_poly.type
_entity_poly.pdbx_seq_one_letter_code
_entity_poly.pdbx_strand_id
1 'polypeptide(L)' 'MSERPTVVFFPEGAFGPTNNCVGIGQVLKARGARVVFVVEESFAGTLEAQGFEEALMRLKPVPDGSALVTPGQF' A
#
# COMPACT_ATOMS: atom_id res chain seq x y z
N MET A 1 10.04 24.39 -16.32
CA MET A 1 10.02 23.40 -15.21
C MET A 1 9.45 22.12 -15.80
N SER A 2 10.21 21.01 -15.87
CA SER A 2 9.53 19.75 -16.21
C SER A 2 8.65 19.38 -15.02
N GLU A 3 7.40 19.05 -15.29
CA GLU A 3 6.44 18.68 -14.26
C GLU A 3 6.95 17.48 -13.46
N ARG A 4 6.75 17.49 -12.14
CA ARG A 4 7.14 16.38 -11.27
C ARG A 4 6.23 15.17 -11.55
N PRO A 5 6.71 14.08 -12.16
CA PRO A 5 5.83 12.96 -12.49
C PRO A 5 5.37 12.25 -11.21
N THR A 6 4.11 11.82 -11.20
CA THR A 6 3.58 10.90 -10.17
C THR A 6 3.52 9.50 -10.75
N VAL A 7 4.15 8.54 -10.08
CA VAL A 7 4.17 7.12 -10.45
C VAL A 7 3.50 6.31 -9.35
N VAL A 8 2.55 5.46 -9.74
CA VAL A 8 1.78 4.60 -8.83
C VAL A 8 2.18 3.15 -9.06
N PHE A 9 2.53 2.46 -7.98
CA PHE A 9 2.73 1.01 -7.97
C PHE A 9 1.52 0.32 -7.34
N PHE A 10 1.11 -0.79 -7.97
CA PHE A 10 0.09 -1.67 -7.45
C PHE A 10 0.61 -3.12 -7.46
N PRO A 11 1.53 -3.45 -6.53
CA PRO A 11 2.12 -4.78 -6.49
C PRO A 11 1.12 -5.81 -5.97
N GLU A 12 1.31 -7.06 -6.37
CA GLU A 12 0.68 -8.18 -5.67
C GLU A 12 1.12 -8.17 -4.20
N GLY A 13 0.19 -8.48 -3.27
CA GLY A 13 0.39 -8.48 -1.81
C GLY A 13 1.33 -9.60 -1.33
N ALA A 14 2.55 -9.61 -1.84
CA ALA A 14 3.62 -10.55 -1.56
C ALA A 14 4.97 -9.82 -1.54
N PHE A 15 5.90 -10.32 -0.72
CA PHE A 15 7.20 -9.67 -0.50
C PHE A 15 8.04 -9.54 -1.77
N GLY A 16 8.07 -10.57 -2.63
CA GLY A 16 8.89 -10.57 -3.85
C GLY A 16 8.52 -9.45 -4.83
N PRO A 17 7.27 -9.42 -5.34
CA PRO A 17 6.78 -8.36 -6.22
C PRO A 17 6.92 -6.95 -5.60
N THR A 18 6.62 -6.82 -4.31
CA THR A 18 6.71 -5.55 -3.58
C THR A 18 8.15 -5.02 -3.55
N ASN A 19 9.13 -5.87 -3.23
CA ASN A 19 10.54 -5.46 -3.16
C ASN A 19 11.10 -5.03 -4.51
N ASN A 20 10.66 -5.64 -5.61
CA ASN A 20 11.02 -5.19 -6.96
C ASN A 20 10.53 -3.76 -7.21
N CYS A 21 9.27 -3.47 -6.87
CA CYS A 21 8.70 -2.13 -6.97
C CYS A 21 9.43 -1.13 -6.06
N VAL A 22 9.82 -1.52 -4.85
CA VAL A 22 10.61 -0.68 -3.94
C VAL A 22 11.92 -0.24 -4.58
N GLY A 23 12.68 -1.17 -5.17
CA GLY A 23 13.94 -0.85 -5.86
C GLY A 23 13.76 0.18 -6.97
N ILE A 24 12.74 0.01 -7.81
CA ILE A 24 12.40 0.95 -8.89
C ILE A 24 11.94 2.30 -8.29
N GLY A 25 11.11 2.27 -7.24
CA GLY A 25 10.59 3.43 -6.55
C GLY A 25 11.68 4.31 -5.96
N GLN A 26 12.73 3.72 -5.37
CA GLN A 26 13.86 4.49 -4.84
C GLN A 26 14.59 5.26 -5.96
N VAL A 27 14.83 4.62 -7.11
CA VAL A 27 15.46 5.27 -8.26
C VAL A 27 14.58 6.39 -8.82
N LEU A 28 13.26 6.18 -8.90
CA LEU A 28 12.32 7.21 -9.35
C LEU A 28 12.27 8.41 -8.40
N LYS A 29 12.23 8.18 -7.08
CA LYS A 29 12.30 9.25 -6.07
C LYS A 29 13.60 10.03 -6.17
N ALA A 30 14.74 9.35 -6.34
CA ALA A 30 16.04 10.00 -6.54
C ALA A 30 16.09 10.90 -7.79
N ARG A 31 15.27 10.58 -8.81
CA ARG A 31 15.08 11.41 -10.02
C ARG A 31 14.01 12.48 -9.87
N GLY A 32 13.45 12.66 -8.67
CA GLY A 32 12.48 13.70 -8.35
C GLY A 32 11.01 13.29 -8.50
N ALA A 33 10.68 12.05 -8.88
CA ALA A 33 9.28 11.63 -8.99
C ALA A 33 8.56 11.63 -7.62
N ARG A 34 7.23 11.74 -7.64
CA ARG A 34 6.38 11.34 -6.51
C ARG A 34 6.02 9.87 -6.73
N VAL A 35 6.28 9.01 -5.75
CA VAL A 35 6.04 7.57 -5.84
C VAL A 35 5.03 7.18 -4.77
N VAL A 36 3.94 6.56 -5.20
CA VAL A 36 2.82 6.12 -4.35
C VAL A 36 2.63 4.63 -4.50
N PHE A 37 2.46 3.92 -3.39
CA PHE A 37 2.14 2.50 -3.36
C PHE A 37 0.67 2.32 -2.97
N VAL A 38 -0.11 1.70 -3.85
CA VAL A 38 -1.44 1.20 -3.49
C VAL A 38 -1.26 -0.17 -2.85
N VAL A 39 -1.64 -0.30 -1.58
CA VAL A 39 -1.48 -1.55 -0.82
C VAL A 39 -2.76 -1.91 -0.09
N GLU A 40 -2.96 -3.19 0.13
CA GLU A 40 -4.08 -3.69 0.94
C GLU A 40 -3.88 -3.30 2.40
N GLU A 41 -4.94 -2.95 3.13
CA GLU A 41 -4.87 -2.45 4.51
C GLU A 41 -4.09 -3.35 5.48
N SER A 42 -4.08 -4.67 5.31
CA SER A 42 -3.29 -5.58 6.15
C SER A 42 -1.77 -5.39 6.02
N PHE A 43 -1.31 -4.68 4.98
CA PHE A 43 0.09 -4.32 4.74
C PHE A 43 0.42 -2.85 5.07
N ALA A 44 -0.54 -2.11 5.65
CA ALA A 44 -0.36 -0.70 5.98
C ALA A 44 0.88 -0.47 6.86
N GLY A 45 1.60 0.62 6.57
CA GLY A 45 2.78 1.07 7.29
C GLY A 45 4.09 0.41 6.87
N THR A 46 4.06 -0.65 6.06
CA THR A 46 5.27 -1.41 5.69
C THR A 46 6.14 -0.67 4.66
N LEU A 47 5.54 0.07 3.74
CA LEU A 47 6.21 0.88 2.72
C LEU A 47 6.43 2.31 3.22
N GLU A 48 5.54 2.83 4.06
CA GLU A 48 5.73 4.10 4.79
C GLU A 48 6.99 4.06 5.65
N ALA A 49 7.26 2.97 6.37
CA ALA A 49 8.50 2.78 7.12
C ALA A 49 9.77 2.84 6.25
N GLN A 50 9.63 2.60 4.93
CA GLN A 50 10.70 2.72 3.94
C GLN A 50 10.73 4.09 3.24
N GLY A 51 9.87 5.02 3.69
CA GLY A 51 9.77 6.39 3.23
C GLY A 51 8.92 6.56 1.96
N PHE A 52 8.08 5.60 1.60
CA PHE A 52 7.13 5.74 0.48
C PHE A 52 5.78 6.27 0.96
N GLU A 53 5.03 6.88 0.05
CA GLU A 53 3.64 7.23 0.29
C GLU A 53 2.76 6.00 0.04
N GLU A 54 1.85 5.71 0.97
CA GLU A 54 0.86 4.64 0.83
C GLU A 54 -0.53 5.18 0.54
N ALA A 55 -1.24 4.52 -0.36
CA ALA A 55 -2.67 4.67 -0.58
C ALA A 55 -3.34 3.33 -0.24
N LEU A 56 -3.98 3.26 0.92
CA LEU A 56 -4.59 2.03 1.39
C LEU A 56 -5.86 1.70 0.59
N MET A 57 -6.04 0.42 0.28
CA MET A 57 -7.27 -0.10 -0.31
C MET A 57 -7.79 -1.31 0.47
N ARG A 58 -9.09 -1.54 0.40
CA ARG A 58 -9.75 -2.74 0.91
C ARG A 58 -10.22 -3.61 -0.24
N LEU A 59 -9.87 -4.90 -0.17
CA LEU A 59 -10.46 -5.91 -1.06
C LEU A 59 -11.76 -6.50 -0.49
N LYS A 60 -11.91 -6.42 0.84
CA LYS A 60 -13.10 -6.90 1.55
C LYS A 60 -14.05 -5.74 1.88
N PRO A 61 -15.36 -5.99 1.99
CA PRO A 61 -16.29 -5.01 2.53
C PRO A 61 -15.85 -4.51 3.90
N VAL A 62 -16.23 -3.27 4.22
CA VAL A 62 -16.11 -2.77 5.59
C VAL A 62 -16.88 -3.73 6.51
N PRO A 63 -16.30 -4.21 7.61
CA PRO A 63 -17.03 -5.04 8.55
C PRO A 63 -18.28 -4.30 9.02
N ASP A 64 -19.45 -4.84 8.70
CA ASP A 64 -20.66 -4.49 9.41
C ASP A 64 -20.48 -5.06 10.82
N GLY A 65 -20.68 -4.28 11.88
CA GLY A 65 -20.41 -4.71 13.26
C GLY A 65 -21.18 -5.96 13.73
N SER A 66 -21.91 -6.66 12.85
CA SER A 66 -22.60 -7.93 13.06
C SER A 66 -21.67 -9.12 13.28
N ALA A 67 -20.38 -9.03 12.91
CA ALA A 67 -19.39 -10.09 13.11
C ALA A 67 -18.91 -10.24 14.57
N LEU A 68 -19.35 -9.39 15.49
CA LEU A 68 -19.11 -9.54 16.93
C LEU A 68 -20.22 -10.36 17.59
N VAL A 69 -20.48 -11.58 17.10
CA VAL A 69 -21.22 -12.56 17.90
C VAL A 69 -20.22 -13.20 18.86
N THR A 70 -20.28 -12.82 20.14
CA THR A 70 -19.50 -13.51 21.17
C THR A 70 -19.93 -14.98 21.22
N PRO A 71 -18.98 -15.95 21.13
CA PRO A 71 -19.32 -17.36 21.28
C PRO A 71 -20.07 -17.58 22.60
N GLY A 72 -21.31 -18.08 22.53
CA GLY A 72 -22.10 -18.46 23.72
C GLY A 72 -23.31 -17.57 24.06
N GLN A 73 -23.75 -16.66 23.18
CA GLN A 73 -25.08 -16.05 23.32
C GLN A 73 -26.12 -16.80 22.45
N PHE A 74 -26.87 -17.69 23.09
CA PHE A 74 -28.20 -18.18 22.69
C PHE A 74 -29.13 -18.09 23.90
#